data_AF-A0A7S2QIM1-F1
#
_entry.id   AF-A0A7S2QIM1-F1
#
_cell.length_a   1.000
_cell.length_b   1.000
_cell.length_c   1.000
_cell.angle_alpha   90.00
_cell.angle_beta   90.00
_cell.angle_gamma   90.00
#
_symmetry.space_group_name_H-M   'P 1'
#
loop_
_entity.id
_entity.type
_entity.pdbx_description
1 polymer ?
#
loop_
_entity_poly.entity_id
_entity_poly.type
_entity_poly.pdbx_seq_one_letter_code
_entity_poly.pdbx_strand_id
1 'polypeptide(L)'
;TSDSSKEAFLACNGLEALLHALREHPGDAAAAQQGLATLRAFVCHAPELPARICGLGGVKAVLDAVQRNLARVPTQELGCDILAHLAWDSEERQASIVAQRGIPIVVRVLYGHPEVPNLLALAMAALQSMCCDHEAAKAEAAAQGGIELVTKALKRYPEDHPVQVYGMAALQSIAFGHEKNTEAVKSFQGGGLANSAMTTFFHDPKIQEFGSMLLETLQPRRRKSASA
;
A
#
# COMPACT_ATOMS: atom_id res chain seq x y z
N THR A 1 3.10 8.13 -24.54
CA THR A 1 3.54 9.52 -24.70
C THR A 1 5.05 9.55 -24.59
N SER A 2 5.74 10.25 -25.48
CA SER A 2 7.22 10.31 -25.47
C SER A 2 7.71 10.98 -24.19
N ASP A 3 8.92 10.63 -23.74
CA ASP A 3 9.54 11.27 -22.57
C ASP A 3 9.62 12.79 -22.75
N SER A 4 9.80 13.27 -23.99
CA SER A 4 9.75 14.70 -24.33
C SER A 4 8.42 15.41 -23.98
N SER A 5 7.28 14.73 -24.07
CA SER A 5 5.99 15.32 -23.69
C SER A 5 5.83 15.39 -22.17
N LYS A 6 6.39 14.42 -21.43
CA LYS A 6 6.38 14.43 -19.96
C LYS A 6 7.29 15.52 -19.42
N GLU A 7 8.48 15.67 -19.99
CA GLU A 7 9.43 16.74 -19.63
C GLU A 7 8.84 18.13 -19.91
N ALA A 8 8.24 18.33 -21.09
CA ALA A 8 7.56 19.58 -21.41
C ALA A 8 6.40 19.89 -20.45
N PHE A 9 5.62 18.87 -20.07
CA PHE A 9 4.55 19.02 -19.08
C PHE A 9 5.09 19.46 -17.71
N LEU A 10 6.19 18.86 -17.26
CA LEU A 10 6.82 19.23 -15.99
C LEU A 10 7.43 20.63 -16.02
N ALA A 11 8.02 21.03 -17.16
CA ALA A 11 8.60 22.36 -17.37
C ALA A 11 7.54 23.48 -17.35
N CYS A 12 6.29 23.17 -17.70
CA CYS A 12 5.17 24.12 -17.69
C CYS A 12 4.31 24.05 -16.41
N ASN A 13 4.85 23.61 -15.28
CA ASN A 13 4.11 23.45 -14.01
C ASN A 13 2.86 22.55 -14.14
N GLY A 14 2.95 21.51 -14.98
CA GLY A 14 1.82 20.63 -15.25
C GLY A 14 1.35 19.85 -14.01
N LEU A 15 2.25 19.50 -13.08
CA LEU A 15 1.86 18.83 -11.83
C LEU A 15 1.01 19.74 -10.95
N GLU A 16 1.38 21.01 -10.85
CA GLU A 16 0.64 22.03 -10.10
C GLU A 16 -0.77 22.20 -10.70
N ALA A 17 -0.85 22.34 -12.02
CA ALA A 17 -2.13 22.47 -12.74
C ALA A 17 -3.01 21.20 -12.58
N LEU A 18 -2.41 20.02 -12.67
CA LEU A 18 -3.09 18.74 -12.47
C LEU A 18 -3.66 18.62 -11.06
N LEU A 19 -2.85 18.89 -10.04
CA LEU A 19 -3.27 18.79 -8.64
C LEU A 19 -4.28 19.88 -8.27
N HIS A 20 -4.19 21.06 -8.88
CA HIS A 20 -5.21 22.10 -8.76
C HIS A 20 -6.54 21.64 -9.36
N ALA A 21 -6.53 21.09 -10.58
CA ALA A 21 -7.75 20.58 -11.23
C ALA A 21 -8.44 19.47 -10.42
N LEU A 22 -7.66 18.55 -9.83
CA LEU A 22 -8.18 17.50 -8.93
C LEU A 22 -8.86 18.07 -7.68
N ARG A 23 -8.46 19.26 -7.20
CA ARG A 23 -9.05 19.92 -6.03
C ARG A 23 -10.30 20.73 -6.38
N GLU A 24 -10.30 21.41 -7.53
CA GLU A 24 -11.41 22.28 -7.96
C GLU A 24 -12.62 21.49 -8.46
N HIS A 25 -12.41 20.26 -8.95
CA HIS A 25 -13.50 19.42 -9.48
C HIS A 25 -13.70 18.14 -8.66
N PRO A 26 -13.97 18.25 -7.35
CA PRO A 26 -14.00 17.10 -6.45
C PRO A 26 -15.16 16.13 -6.72
N GLY A 27 -16.24 16.61 -7.33
CA GLY A 27 -17.42 15.81 -7.66
C GLY A 27 -17.39 15.17 -9.05
N ASP A 28 -16.41 15.51 -9.89
CA ASP A 28 -16.27 14.92 -11.21
C ASP A 28 -15.41 13.64 -11.13
N ALA A 29 -16.10 12.51 -11.06
CA ALA A 29 -15.48 11.20 -10.98
C ALA A 29 -14.60 10.86 -12.20
N ALA A 30 -14.96 11.34 -13.39
CA ALA A 30 -14.20 11.09 -14.61
C ALA A 30 -12.92 11.92 -14.63
N ALA A 31 -13.01 13.20 -14.27
CA ALA A 31 -11.85 14.07 -14.11
C ALA A 31 -10.91 13.55 -13.02
N ALA A 32 -11.45 13.11 -11.88
CA ALA A 32 -10.67 12.50 -10.80
C ALA A 32 -9.90 11.26 -11.28
N GLN A 33 -10.59 10.33 -11.96
CA GLN A 33 -9.95 9.12 -12.49
C GLN A 33 -8.87 9.45 -13.51
N GLN A 34 -9.14 10.35 -14.45
CA GLN A 34 -8.16 10.75 -15.46
C GLN A 34 -6.95 11.45 -14.84
N GLY A 35 -7.19 12.34 -13.88
CA GLY A 35 -6.11 13.05 -13.19
C GLY A 35 -5.24 12.11 -12.36
N LEU A 36 -5.84 11.14 -11.67
CA LEU A 36 -5.08 10.09 -10.98
C LEU A 36 -4.32 9.20 -11.96
N ALA A 37 -4.89 8.86 -13.13
CA ALA A 37 -4.17 8.06 -14.13
C ALA A 37 -2.92 8.78 -14.64
N THR A 38 -3.01 10.09 -14.86
CA THR A 38 -1.85 10.93 -15.20
C THR A 38 -0.85 10.96 -14.05
N LEU A 39 -1.29 11.18 -12.80
CA LEU A 39 -0.40 11.21 -11.64
C LEU A 39 0.32 9.87 -11.41
N ARG A 40 -0.40 8.76 -11.59
CA ARG A 40 0.12 7.39 -11.54
C ARG A 40 1.27 7.18 -12.53
N ALA A 41 1.09 7.64 -13.78
CA ALA A 41 2.13 7.53 -14.79
C ALA A 41 3.41 8.31 -14.44
N PHE A 42 3.33 9.35 -13.62
CA PHE A 42 4.49 10.07 -13.12
C PHE A 42 5.16 9.32 -11.96
N VAL A 43 4.41 8.93 -10.92
CA VAL A 43 5.01 8.25 -9.75
C VAL A 43 5.64 6.90 -10.07
N CYS A 44 5.14 6.17 -11.08
CA CYS A 44 5.70 4.87 -11.48
C CYS A 44 6.99 4.97 -12.33
N HIS A 45 7.23 6.12 -12.97
CA HIS A 45 8.29 6.23 -13.98
C HIS A 45 9.31 7.35 -13.72
N ALA A 46 9.11 8.14 -12.66
CA ALA A 46 9.95 9.27 -12.30
C ALA A 46 10.19 9.27 -10.78
N PRO A 47 11.20 8.53 -10.28
CA PRO A 47 11.45 8.35 -8.84
C PRO A 47 11.80 9.65 -8.10
N GLU A 48 12.12 10.72 -8.81
CA GLU A 48 12.38 12.06 -8.27
C GLU A 48 11.10 12.86 -7.97
N LEU A 49 9.96 12.48 -8.55
CA LEU A 49 8.70 13.24 -8.42
C LEU A 49 7.88 13.01 -7.14
N PRO A 50 7.93 11.86 -6.43
CA PRO A 50 7.15 11.66 -5.21
C PRO A 50 7.29 12.79 -4.18
N ALA A 51 8.53 13.27 -3.93
CA ALA A 51 8.77 14.38 -3.02
C ALA A 51 8.08 15.67 -3.47
N ARG A 52 8.20 16.02 -4.76
CA ARG A 52 7.52 17.19 -5.36
C ARG A 52 6.00 17.05 -5.28
N ILE A 53 5.46 15.88 -5.63
CA ILE A 53 4.02 15.61 -5.59
C ILE A 53 3.49 15.76 -4.15
N CYS A 54 4.20 15.23 -3.15
CA CYS A 54 3.86 15.43 -1.74
C CYS A 54 3.88 16.91 -1.34
N GLY A 55 4.94 17.64 -1.70
CA GLY A 55 5.06 19.07 -1.40
C GLY A 55 3.98 19.94 -2.06
N LEU A 56 3.47 19.51 -3.21
CA LEU A 56 2.34 20.15 -3.90
C LEU A 56 0.98 19.72 -3.35
N GLY A 57 0.90 18.98 -2.25
CA GLY A 57 -0.38 18.52 -1.68
C GLY A 57 -1.04 17.37 -2.45
N GLY A 58 -0.25 16.58 -3.18
CA GLY A 58 -0.71 15.43 -3.96
C GLY A 58 -1.34 14.34 -3.10
N VAL A 59 -0.81 14.09 -1.90
CA VAL A 59 -1.38 13.11 -0.95
C VAL A 59 -2.85 13.44 -0.66
N LYS A 60 -3.15 14.69 -0.29
CA LYS A 60 -4.52 15.14 -0.02
C LYS A 60 -5.43 14.93 -1.23
N ALA A 61 -4.96 15.31 -2.43
CA ALA A 61 -5.74 15.17 -3.66
C ALA A 61 -6.07 13.70 -3.96
N VAL A 62 -5.11 12.79 -3.76
CA VAL A 62 -5.32 11.34 -3.95
C VAL A 62 -6.31 10.80 -2.93
N LEU A 63 -6.12 11.11 -1.64
CA LEU A 63 -7.01 10.65 -0.58
C LEU A 63 -8.43 11.18 -0.79
N ASP A 64 -8.60 12.47 -1.07
CA ASP A 64 -9.91 13.08 -1.36
C ASP A 64 -10.62 12.38 -2.53
N ALA A 65 -9.89 12.07 -3.61
CA ALA A 65 -10.43 11.37 -4.77
C ALA A 65 -10.89 9.95 -4.42
N VAL A 66 -10.07 9.20 -3.66
CA VAL A 66 -10.40 7.85 -3.16
C VAL A 66 -11.63 7.89 -2.25
N GLN A 67 -11.72 8.86 -1.35
CA GLN A 67 -12.84 8.98 -0.41
C GLN A 67 -14.16 9.34 -1.08
N ARG A 68 -14.14 10.16 -2.14
CA ARG A 68 -15.36 10.59 -2.84
C ARG A 68 -15.89 9.55 -3.83
N ASN A 69 -15.03 8.65 -4.30
CA ASN A 69 -15.34 7.71 -5.37
C ASN A 69 -15.30 6.25 -4.88
N LEU A 70 -15.90 5.98 -3.71
CA LEU A 70 -15.81 4.68 -3.03
C LEU A 70 -16.23 3.49 -3.90
N ALA A 71 -17.27 3.64 -4.72
CA ALA A 71 -17.79 2.57 -5.58
C ALA A 71 -17.00 2.39 -6.89
N ARG A 72 -16.07 3.29 -7.22
CA ARG A 72 -15.34 3.26 -8.50
C ARG A 72 -14.01 2.54 -8.34
N VAL A 73 -14.02 1.24 -8.62
CA VAL A 73 -12.83 0.38 -8.59
C VAL A 73 -11.60 1.01 -9.28
N PRO A 74 -11.68 1.55 -10.51
CA PRO A 74 -10.50 2.14 -11.15
C PRO A 74 -9.90 3.33 -10.37
N THR A 75 -10.74 4.13 -9.71
CA THR A 75 -10.28 5.25 -8.86
C THR A 75 -9.60 4.73 -7.60
N GLN A 76 -10.13 3.66 -7.00
CA GLN A 76 -9.54 3.03 -5.83
C GLN A 76 -8.18 2.40 -6.18
N GLU A 77 -8.08 1.69 -7.31
CA GLU A 77 -6.85 1.06 -7.79
C GLU A 77 -5.75 2.11 -8.02
N LEU A 78 -6.07 3.16 -8.78
CA LEU A 78 -5.13 4.26 -9.02
C LEU A 78 -4.70 4.92 -7.72
N GLY A 79 -5.63 5.17 -6.80
CA GLY A 79 -5.34 5.81 -5.53
C GLY A 79 -4.41 4.96 -4.65
N CYS A 80 -4.70 3.67 -4.48
CA CYS A 80 -3.85 2.76 -3.72
C CYS A 80 -2.47 2.60 -4.35
N ASP A 81 -2.38 2.48 -5.68
CA ASP A 81 -1.10 2.37 -6.39
C ASP A 81 -0.24 3.64 -6.20
N ILE A 82 -0.84 4.82 -6.35
CA ILE A 82 -0.14 6.10 -6.10
C ILE A 82 0.33 6.19 -4.65
N LEU A 83 -0.52 5.86 -3.67
CA LEU A 83 -0.14 5.90 -2.25
C LEU A 83 1.00 4.93 -1.93
N ALA A 84 1.03 3.75 -2.54
CA ALA A 84 2.14 2.81 -2.39
C ALA A 84 3.46 3.44 -2.85
N HIS A 85 3.47 4.05 -4.05
CA HIS A 85 4.66 4.72 -4.59
C HIS A 85 5.08 5.95 -3.77
N LEU A 86 4.12 6.76 -3.31
CA LEU A 86 4.43 7.95 -2.50
C LEU A 86 4.98 7.56 -1.11
N ALA A 87 4.48 6.49 -0.50
CA ALA A 87 4.92 6.04 0.82
C ALA A 87 6.26 5.29 0.79
N TRP A 88 6.65 4.72 -0.35
CA TRP A 88 7.83 3.87 -0.43
C TRP A 88 9.12 4.62 -0.06
N ASP A 89 9.94 3.96 0.78
CA ASP A 89 11.31 4.35 1.14
C ASP A 89 11.44 5.81 1.60
N SER A 90 10.49 6.28 2.42
CA SER A 90 10.55 7.62 3.02
C SER A 90 9.63 7.77 4.23
N GLU A 91 10.23 7.78 5.42
CA GLU A 91 9.53 8.00 6.69
C GLU A 91 8.76 9.34 6.71
N GLU A 92 9.32 10.41 6.13
CA GLU A 92 8.65 11.71 6.02
C GLU A 92 7.36 11.61 5.19
N ARG A 93 7.40 10.93 4.03
CA ARG A 93 6.21 10.76 3.19
C ARG A 93 5.19 9.82 3.85
N GLN A 94 5.65 8.76 4.52
CA GLN A 94 4.79 7.89 5.32
C GLN A 94 4.07 8.70 6.41
N ALA A 95 4.79 9.50 7.18
CA ALA A 95 4.23 10.37 8.22
C ALA A 95 3.22 11.37 7.65
N SER A 96 3.49 11.97 6.49
CA SER A 96 2.57 12.87 5.79
C SER A 96 1.26 12.18 5.39
N ILE A 97 1.33 10.93 4.91
CA ILE A 97 0.15 10.14 4.54
C ILE A 97 -0.64 9.72 5.78
N VAL A 98 0.04 9.29 6.85
CA VAL A 98 -0.57 8.93 8.14
C VAL A 98 -1.29 10.12 8.76
N ALA A 99 -0.65 11.30 8.79
CA ALA A 99 -1.25 12.54 9.30
C ALA A 99 -2.53 12.95 8.55
N GLN A 100 -2.67 12.52 7.29
CA GLN A 100 -3.84 12.76 6.45
C GLN A 100 -4.85 11.60 6.48
N ARG A 101 -4.74 10.68 7.45
CA ARG A 101 -5.62 9.51 7.63
C ARG A 101 -5.56 8.51 6.47
N GLY A 102 -4.40 8.38 5.82
CA GLY A 102 -4.20 7.44 4.71
C GLY A 102 -4.45 5.98 5.11
N ILE A 103 -4.02 5.56 6.30
CA ILE A 103 -4.20 4.19 6.79
C ILE A 103 -5.69 3.80 6.90
N PRO A 104 -6.56 4.53 7.64
CA PRO A 104 -7.99 4.22 7.68
C PRO A 104 -8.67 4.21 6.30
N ILE A 105 -8.22 5.07 5.39
CA ILE A 105 -8.78 5.14 4.03
C ILE A 105 -8.44 3.87 3.25
N VAL A 106 -7.18 3.43 3.25
CA VAL A 106 -6.75 2.21 2.55
C VAL A 106 -7.35 0.95 3.19
N VAL A 107 -7.44 0.89 4.52
CA VAL A 107 -8.11 -0.23 5.20
C VAL A 107 -9.59 -0.32 4.83
N ARG A 108 -10.27 0.82 4.64
CA ARG A 108 -11.65 0.85 4.15
C ARG A 108 -11.78 0.32 2.71
N VAL A 109 -10.75 0.50 1.86
CA VAL A 109 -10.73 -0.11 0.52
C VAL A 109 -10.72 -1.64 0.63
N LEU A 110 -9.87 -2.20 1.51
CA LEU A 110 -9.83 -3.65 1.76
C LEU A 110 -11.18 -4.19 2.25
N TYR A 111 -11.87 -3.43 3.10
CA TYR A 111 -13.19 -3.81 3.61
C TYR A 111 -14.28 -3.71 2.55
N GLY A 112 -14.26 -2.67 1.71
CA GLY A 112 -15.33 -2.33 0.78
C GLY A 112 -15.32 -3.09 -0.55
N HIS A 113 -14.18 -3.67 -0.94
CA HIS A 113 -14.00 -4.34 -2.24
C HIS A 113 -13.38 -5.75 -2.14
N PRO A 114 -13.89 -6.65 -1.26
CA PRO A 114 -13.31 -7.99 -1.08
C PRO A 114 -13.37 -8.88 -2.32
N GLU A 115 -14.23 -8.55 -3.29
CA GLU A 115 -14.41 -9.28 -4.56
C GLU A 115 -13.44 -8.89 -5.68
N VAL A 116 -12.60 -7.86 -5.48
CA VAL A 116 -11.69 -7.34 -6.51
C VAL A 116 -10.22 -7.62 -6.12
N PRO A 117 -9.64 -8.77 -6.52
CA PRO A 117 -8.32 -9.19 -6.04
C PRO A 117 -7.20 -8.21 -6.41
N ASN A 118 -7.23 -7.63 -7.62
CA ASN A 118 -6.23 -6.64 -8.03
C ASN A 118 -6.24 -5.38 -7.15
N LEU A 119 -7.43 -4.89 -6.78
CA LEU A 119 -7.57 -3.76 -5.86
C LEU A 119 -7.08 -4.12 -4.45
N LEU A 120 -7.38 -5.32 -3.96
CA LEU A 120 -6.85 -5.80 -2.68
C LEU A 120 -5.32 -5.83 -2.69
N ALA A 121 -4.70 -6.35 -3.75
CA ALA A 121 -3.25 -6.40 -3.92
C ALA A 121 -2.63 -4.99 -3.84
N LEU A 122 -3.21 -4.01 -4.55
CA LEU A 122 -2.73 -2.62 -4.52
C LEU A 122 -2.93 -1.95 -3.15
N ALA A 123 -4.07 -2.20 -2.49
CA ALA A 123 -4.31 -1.69 -1.15
C ALA A 123 -3.33 -2.28 -0.11
N MET A 124 -2.98 -3.57 -0.25
CA MET A 124 -1.97 -4.22 0.59
C MET A 124 -0.56 -3.71 0.29
N ALA A 125 -0.22 -3.44 -0.97
CA ALA A 125 1.04 -2.79 -1.34
C ALA A 125 1.16 -1.38 -0.73
N ALA A 126 0.05 -0.63 -0.68
CA ALA A 126 0.00 0.67 -0.02
C ALA A 126 0.20 0.54 1.50
N LEU A 127 -0.47 -0.43 2.15
CA LEU A 127 -0.25 -0.70 3.59
C LEU A 127 1.19 -1.10 3.90
N GLN A 128 1.78 -2.00 3.10
CA GLN A 128 3.18 -2.37 3.22
C GLN A 128 4.08 -1.12 3.19
N SER A 129 3.93 -0.31 2.16
CA SER A 129 4.76 0.89 1.93
C SER A 129 4.59 1.94 3.03
N MET A 130 3.38 2.07 3.59
CA MET A 130 3.12 2.99 4.71
C MET A 130 3.64 2.46 6.05
N CYS A 131 3.78 1.14 6.22
CA CYS A 131 4.10 0.53 7.51
C CYS A 131 5.57 0.12 7.67
N CYS A 132 6.32 -0.12 6.58
CA CYS A 132 7.65 -0.77 6.65
C CYS A 132 8.60 -0.12 7.67
N ASP A 133 8.63 1.21 7.73
CA ASP A 133 9.55 1.97 8.59
C ASP A 133 8.83 2.95 9.56
N HIS A 134 7.50 2.86 9.69
CA HIS A 134 6.72 3.85 10.46
C HIS A 134 5.88 3.22 11.58
N GLU A 135 6.34 3.35 12.83
CA GLU A 135 5.74 2.65 13.98
C GLU A 135 4.28 3.03 14.23
N ALA A 136 3.91 4.31 14.13
CA ALA A 136 2.52 4.72 14.32
C ALA A 136 1.59 4.17 13.23
N ALA A 137 2.10 3.96 12.01
CA ALA A 137 1.34 3.40 10.90
C ALA A 137 1.06 1.92 11.14
N LYS A 138 2.06 1.17 11.65
CA LYS A 138 1.88 -0.23 12.08
C LYS A 138 0.79 -0.35 13.15
N ALA A 139 0.85 0.48 14.18
CA ALA A 139 -0.13 0.48 15.26
C ALA A 139 -1.54 0.85 14.75
N GLU A 140 -1.65 1.87 13.91
CA GLU A 140 -2.93 2.30 13.33
C GLU A 140 -3.51 1.24 12.38
N ALA A 141 -2.69 0.63 11.53
CA ALA A 141 -3.14 -0.41 10.60
C ALA A 141 -3.76 -1.61 11.36
N ALA A 142 -3.13 -2.03 12.46
CA ALA A 142 -3.67 -3.07 13.33
C ALA A 142 -4.96 -2.61 14.03
N ALA A 143 -5.00 -1.39 14.58
CA ALA A 143 -6.18 -0.85 15.26
C ALA A 143 -7.39 -0.70 14.33
N GLN A 144 -7.17 -0.44 13.03
CA GLN A 144 -8.23 -0.37 12.01
C GLN A 144 -8.68 -1.76 11.51
N GLY A 145 -8.11 -2.85 12.02
CA GLY A 145 -8.44 -4.22 11.60
C GLY A 145 -7.74 -4.67 10.31
N GLY A 146 -6.68 -3.97 9.88
CA GLY A 146 -5.94 -4.28 8.67
C GLY A 146 -5.40 -5.71 8.64
N ILE A 147 -4.90 -6.24 9.77
CA ILE A 147 -4.38 -7.62 9.86
C ILE A 147 -5.47 -8.66 9.54
N GLU A 148 -6.67 -8.49 10.11
CA GLU A 148 -7.79 -9.40 9.85
C GLU A 148 -8.21 -9.35 8.37
N LEU A 149 -8.28 -8.15 7.79
CA LEU A 149 -8.70 -7.98 6.40
C LEU A 149 -7.67 -8.55 5.42
N VAL A 150 -6.38 -8.33 5.66
CA VAL A 150 -5.30 -8.92 4.84
C VAL A 150 -5.33 -10.45 4.93
N THR A 151 -5.49 -11.02 6.13
CA THR A 151 -5.56 -12.49 6.28
C THR A 151 -6.82 -13.08 5.65
N LYS A 152 -7.96 -12.36 5.65
CA LYS A 152 -9.17 -12.74 4.89
C LYS A 152 -8.93 -12.71 3.38
N ALA A 153 -8.23 -11.70 2.86
CA ALA A 153 -7.89 -11.63 1.43
C ALA A 153 -7.00 -12.82 1.01
N LEU A 154 -5.96 -13.11 1.79
CA LEU A 154 -5.06 -14.25 1.57
C LEU A 154 -5.82 -15.59 1.57
N LYS A 155 -6.80 -15.76 2.46
CA LYS A 155 -7.66 -16.95 2.50
C LYS A 155 -8.62 -17.05 1.33
N ARG A 156 -9.14 -15.92 0.87
CA ARG A 156 -10.13 -15.86 -0.21
C ARG A 156 -9.50 -16.12 -1.58
N TYR A 157 -8.27 -15.68 -1.80
CA TYR A 157 -7.57 -15.82 -3.08
C TYR A 157 -6.24 -16.55 -2.93
N PRO A 158 -6.25 -17.85 -2.56
CA PRO A 158 -5.03 -18.63 -2.32
C PRO A 158 -4.16 -18.79 -3.59
N GLU A 159 -4.76 -18.70 -4.77
CA GLU A 159 -4.10 -18.87 -6.07
C GLU A 159 -3.84 -17.54 -6.80
N ASP A 160 -4.24 -16.40 -6.23
CA ASP A 160 -3.95 -15.09 -6.82
C ASP A 160 -2.57 -14.60 -6.36
N HIS A 161 -1.61 -14.67 -7.28
CA HIS A 161 -0.22 -14.33 -6.99
C HIS A 161 -0.04 -12.91 -6.40
N PRO A 162 -0.56 -11.82 -7.01
CA PRO A 162 -0.46 -10.49 -6.43
C PRO A 162 -1.03 -10.38 -5.00
N VAL A 163 -2.19 -10.98 -4.74
CA VAL A 163 -2.79 -10.99 -3.40
C VAL A 163 -1.87 -11.69 -2.40
N GLN A 164 -1.30 -12.84 -2.76
CA GLN A 164 -0.39 -13.57 -1.87
C GLN A 164 0.90 -12.79 -1.59
N VAL A 165 1.54 -12.23 -2.62
CA VAL A 165 2.79 -11.46 -2.47
C VAL A 165 2.57 -10.24 -1.57
N TYR A 166 1.63 -9.36 -1.93
CA TYR A 166 1.45 -8.10 -1.22
C TYR A 166 0.77 -8.30 0.14
N GLY A 167 -0.06 -9.34 0.30
CA GLY A 167 -0.66 -9.66 1.59
C GLY A 167 0.39 -10.14 2.60
N MET A 168 1.31 -11.02 2.21
CA MET A 168 2.40 -11.43 3.10
C MET A 168 3.34 -10.26 3.41
N ALA A 169 3.68 -9.44 2.41
CA ALA A 169 4.53 -8.26 2.60
C ALA A 169 3.89 -7.24 3.56
N ALA A 170 2.59 -6.98 3.43
CA ALA A 170 1.85 -6.10 4.34
C ALA A 170 1.83 -6.64 5.77
N LEU A 171 1.53 -7.94 5.97
CA LEU A 171 1.56 -8.55 7.31
C LEU A 171 2.95 -8.49 7.93
N GLN A 172 3.99 -8.73 7.14
CA GLN A 172 5.37 -8.65 7.59
C GLN A 172 5.71 -7.22 8.02
N SER A 173 5.38 -6.21 7.20
CA SER A 173 5.67 -4.80 7.51
C SER A 173 4.89 -4.31 8.73
N ILE A 174 3.63 -4.73 8.92
CA ILE A 174 2.82 -4.40 10.09
C ILE A 174 3.37 -5.04 11.38
N ALA A 175 3.92 -6.26 11.29
CA ALA A 175 4.41 -7.02 12.44
C ALA A 175 5.88 -6.75 12.79
N PHE A 176 6.71 -6.37 11.82
CA PHE A 176 8.15 -6.29 12.00
C PHE A 176 8.53 -5.30 13.10
N GLY A 177 9.19 -5.81 14.16
CA GLY A 177 9.58 -5.02 15.33
C GLY A 177 8.43 -4.63 16.28
N HIS A 178 7.18 -5.04 16.01
CA HIS A 178 6.00 -4.61 16.77
C HIS A 178 5.29 -5.79 17.45
N GLU A 179 5.65 -6.09 18.71
CA GLU A 179 5.23 -7.30 19.45
C GLU A 179 3.71 -7.57 19.44
N LYS A 180 2.88 -6.55 19.74
CA LYS A 180 1.42 -6.73 19.74
C LYS A 180 0.87 -7.10 18.36
N ASN A 181 1.46 -6.58 17.30
CA ASN A 181 1.06 -6.86 15.93
C ASN A 181 1.55 -8.24 15.52
N THR A 182 2.76 -8.63 15.91
CA THR A 182 3.27 -10.00 15.76
C THR A 182 2.31 -11.02 16.36
N GLU A 183 1.85 -10.81 17.59
CA GLU A 183 0.87 -11.69 18.23
C GLU A 183 -0.50 -11.67 17.54
N ALA A 184 -0.95 -10.51 17.06
CA ALA A 184 -2.18 -10.42 16.27
C ALA A 184 -2.07 -11.20 14.95
N VAL A 185 -0.96 -11.06 14.21
CA VAL A 185 -0.77 -11.83 12.96
C VAL A 185 -0.73 -13.33 13.24
N LYS A 186 -0.13 -13.77 14.35
CA LYS A 186 -0.19 -15.17 14.79
C LYS A 186 -1.61 -15.64 15.08
N SER A 187 -2.40 -14.86 15.82
CA SER A 187 -3.77 -15.23 16.18
C SER A 187 -4.67 -15.37 14.95
N PHE A 188 -4.44 -14.59 13.90
CA PHE A 188 -5.11 -14.71 12.60
C PHE A 188 -4.50 -15.78 11.66
N GLN A 189 -3.56 -16.61 12.16
CA GLN A 189 -2.90 -17.69 11.43
C GLN A 189 -1.99 -17.24 10.29
N GLY A 190 -1.41 -16.03 10.36
CA GLY A 190 -0.54 -15.49 9.30
C GLY A 190 0.64 -16.40 8.92
N GLY A 191 1.24 -17.10 9.88
CA GLY A 191 2.30 -18.09 9.59
C GLY A 191 1.81 -19.32 8.83
N GLY A 192 0.58 -19.77 9.09
CA GLY A 192 -0.05 -20.85 8.32
C GLY A 192 -0.30 -20.42 6.87
N LEU A 193 -0.79 -19.20 6.68
CA LEU A 193 -1.04 -18.62 5.35
C LEU A 193 0.27 -18.48 4.54
N ALA A 194 1.35 -18.01 5.17
CA ALA A 194 2.67 -17.95 4.54
C ALA A 194 3.13 -19.33 4.05
N ASN A 195 3.05 -20.36 4.90
CA ASN A 195 3.42 -21.73 4.52
C ASN A 195 2.55 -22.27 3.37
N SER A 196 1.23 -22.03 3.40
CA SER A 196 0.33 -22.44 2.32
C SER A 196 0.66 -21.74 1.01
N ALA A 197 0.93 -20.42 1.03
CA ALA A 197 1.33 -19.67 -0.15
C ALA A 197 2.67 -20.18 -0.71
N MET A 198 3.68 -20.36 0.15
CA MET A 198 4.99 -20.91 -0.23
C MET A 198 4.89 -22.32 -0.80
N THR A 199 3.96 -23.14 -0.34
CA THR A 199 3.71 -24.49 -0.91
C THR A 199 3.03 -24.40 -2.27
N THR A 200 2.05 -23.50 -2.41
CA THR A 200 1.28 -23.31 -3.66
C THR A 200 2.17 -22.74 -4.76
N PHE A 201 3.04 -21.77 -4.44
CA PHE A 201 3.96 -21.12 -5.36
C PHE A 201 5.41 -21.49 -5.06
N PHE A 202 5.71 -22.79 -5.02
CA PHE A 202 7.03 -23.30 -4.59
C PHE A 202 8.20 -22.86 -5.48
N HIS A 203 7.94 -22.48 -6.73
CA HIS A 203 8.95 -21.94 -7.66
C HIS A 203 8.95 -20.41 -7.76
N ASP A 204 8.02 -19.72 -7.09
CA ASP A 204 7.95 -18.27 -7.16
C ASP A 204 8.91 -17.62 -6.14
N PRO A 205 9.98 -16.96 -6.59
CA PRO A 205 10.99 -16.43 -5.67
C PRO A 205 10.43 -15.34 -4.74
N LYS A 206 9.48 -14.51 -5.20
CA LYS A 206 8.92 -13.42 -4.39
C LYS A 206 8.04 -13.99 -3.27
N ILE A 207 7.21 -14.98 -3.59
CA ILE A 207 6.39 -15.67 -2.57
C ILE A 207 7.29 -16.35 -1.53
N GLN A 208 8.36 -17.03 -1.95
CA GLN A 208 9.29 -17.66 -1.01
C GLN A 208 9.98 -16.63 -0.10
N GLU A 209 10.41 -15.51 -0.67
CA GLU A 209 11.07 -14.42 0.06
C GLU A 209 10.14 -13.79 1.10
N PHE A 210 8.98 -13.26 0.67
CA PHE A 210 8.01 -12.62 1.59
C PHE A 210 7.42 -13.60 2.60
N GLY A 211 7.18 -14.85 2.19
CA GLY A 211 6.74 -15.89 3.11
C GLY A 211 7.77 -16.17 4.20
N SER A 212 9.05 -16.32 3.83
CA SER A 212 10.14 -16.53 4.78
C SER A 212 10.31 -15.34 5.72
N MET A 213 10.30 -14.11 5.19
CA MET A 213 10.41 -12.90 6.02
C MET A 213 9.25 -12.77 7.02
N LEU A 214 8.02 -13.11 6.61
CA LEU A 214 6.88 -13.14 7.52
C LEU A 214 7.08 -14.21 8.61
N LEU A 215 7.47 -15.43 8.24
CA LEU A 215 7.73 -16.50 9.21
C LEU A 215 8.82 -16.13 10.23
N GLU A 216 9.92 -15.54 9.77
CA GLU A 216 11.00 -15.05 10.64
C GLU A 216 10.53 -13.92 11.56
N THR A 217 9.68 -13.03 11.07
CA THR A 217 9.07 -11.96 11.87
C THR A 217 8.18 -12.51 12.98
N LEU A 218 7.42 -13.58 12.69
CA LEU A 218 6.53 -14.21 13.68
C LEU A 218 7.30 -15.08 14.68
N GLN A 219 8.43 -15.65 14.27
CA GLN A 219 9.26 -16.50 15.13
C GLN A 219 10.72 -16.04 15.04
N PRO A 220 11.05 -14.87 15.61
CA PRO A 220 12.43 -14.39 15.58
C PRO A 220 13.29 -15.44 16.27
N ARG A 221 14.30 -15.95 15.53
CA ARG A 221 15.24 -16.94 16.06
C ARG A 221 15.73 -16.42 17.40
N ARG A 222 15.50 -17.19 18.48
CA ARG A 222 16.03 -16.87 19.81
C ARG A 222 17.50 -16.51 19.61
N ARG A 223 17.88 -15.25 19.88
CA ARG A 223 19.29 -14.86 19.96
C ARG A 223 19.94 -15.93 20.82
N LYS A 224 20.92 -16.66 20.28
CA LYS A 224 21.81 -17.46 21.12
C LYS A 224 22.29 -16.48 22.18
N SER A 225 21.83 -16.67 23.41
CA SER A 225 22.41 -16.02 24.56
C SER A 225 23.91 -16.24 24.43
N ALA A 226 24.67 -15.18 24.22
CA ALA A 226 26.11 -15.25 24.38
C ALA A 226 26.33 -15.79 25.79
N SER A 227 26.74 -17.04 25.87
CA SER A 227 27.08 -17.71 27.11
C SER A 227 28.41 -17.14 27.59
N ALA A 228 28.36 -16.56 28.78
CA ALA A 228 29.46 -16.19 29.67
C ALA A 228 30.45 -15.13 29.18
#